data_AF-A0A529U363-F1
#
_entry.id   AF-A0A529U363-F1
#
_cell.length_a   1.000
_cell.length_b   1.000
_cell.length_c   1.000
_cell.angle_alpha   90.00
_cell.angle_beta   90.00
_cell.angle_gamma   90.00
#
_symmetry.space_group_name_H-M   'P 1'
#
loop_
_entity.id
_entity.type
_entity.pdbx_description
1 polymer ?
#
loop_
_entity_poly.entity_id
_entity_poly.type
_entity_poly.pdbx_seq_one_letter_code
_entity_poly.pdbx_strand_id
1 'polypeptide(L)'
;MDATIAFPLLIGLVAVALFFDFLNGLHDAANSIATIVSTRVLRPHYAVFWAAFFNFIAFLFFGLHVAETVGKGIVDANIVTPAVIFSALVGAIVWNIVTWVAGIPSSSSHALIGGLVGT
;
A
#
# COMPACT_ATOMS: atom_id res chain seq x y z
N MET A 1 -13.53 -9.80 23.43
CA MET A 1 -14.70 -10.11 22.58
C MET A 1 -14.12 -10.55 21.26
N ASP A 2 -14.21 -11.84 20.93
CA ASP A 2 -13.74 -12.33 19.63
C ASP A 2 -14.62 -11.70 18.56
N ALA A 3 -14.09 -10.71 17.85
CA ALA A 3 -14.75 -10.13 16.70
C ALA A 3 -14.75 -11.18 15.59
N THR A 4 -15.74 -12.07 15.60
CA THR A 4 -16.01 -12.99 14.50
C THR A 4 -16.49 -12.16 13.31
N ILE A 5 -15.53 -11.83 12.43
CA ILE A 5 -15.83 -11.17 11.18
C ILE A 5 -16.71 -12.09 10.33
N ALA A 6 -17.85 -11.58 9.86
CA ALA A 6 -18.68 -12.32 8.93
C ALA A 6 -17.86 -12.60 7.66
N PHE A 7 -17.92 -13.83 7.16
CA PHE A 7 -17.11 -14.26 6.00
C PHE A 7 -17.20 -13.30 4.79
N PRO A 8 -18.37 -12.75 4.41
CA PRO A 8 -18.45 -11.76 3.34
C PRO A 8 -17.67 -10.47 3.63
N LEU A 9 -17.65 -10.02 4.89
CA LEU A 9 -16.93 -8.82 5.30
C LEU A 9 -15.42 -9.04 5.28
N LEU A 10 -14.95 -10.24 5.63
CA LEU A 10 -13.55 -10.62 5.52
C LEU A 10 -13.09 -10.58 4.06
N ILE A 11 -13.87 -11.15 3.15
CA ILE A 11 -13.58 -11.08 1.70
C ILE A 11 -13.51 -9.62 1.24
N GLY A 12 -14.47 -8.79 1.67
CA GLY A 12 -14.47 -7.36 1.36
C GLY A 12 -13.22 -6.64 1.86
N LEU A 13 -12.81 -6.91 3.10
CA LEU A 13 -11.60 -6.32 3.70
C LEU A 13 -10.34 -6.74 2.93
N VAL A 14 -10.21 -8.01 2.58
CA VAL A 14 -9.08 -8.50 1.77
C VAL A 14 -9.08 -7.85 0.38
N ALA A 15 -10.23 -7.73 -0.26
CA ALA A 15 -10.35 -7.06 -1.55
C ALA A 15 -9.92 -5.58 -1.48
N VAL A 16 -10.32 -4.86 -0.43
CA VAL A 16 -9.88 -3.47 -0.20
C VAL A 16 -8.38 -3.39 0.07
N ALA A 17 -7.82 -4.32 0.85
CA ALA A 17 -6.38 -4.38 1.09
C ALA A 17 -5.58 -4.62 -0.20
N LEU A 18 -6.03 -5.53 -1.06
CA LEU A 18 -5.41 -5.78 -2.37
C LEU A 18 -5.56 -4.56 -3.31
N PHE A 19 -6.67 -3.84 -3.24
CA PHE A 19 -6.85 -2.62 -4.02
C PHE A 19 -5.90 -1.49 -3.54
N PHE A 20 -5.73 -1.33 -2.22
CA PHE A 20 -4.72 -0.43 -1.68
C PHE A 20 -3.31 -0.81 -2.14
N ASP A 21 -2.95 -2.10 -2.09
CA ASP A 21 -1.64 -2.60 -2.52
C ASP A 21 -1.39 -2.34 -4.01
N PHE A 22 -2.40 -2.52 -4.86
CA PHE A 22 -2.33 -2.17 -6.28
C PHE A 22 -2.07 -0.67 -6.49
N LEU A 23 -2.80 0.21 -5.79
CA LEU A 23 -2.57 1.65 -5.87
C LEU A 23 -1.18 2.05 -5.35
N ASN A 24 -0.72 1.39 -4.29
CA ASN A 24 0.63 1.59 -3.77
C ASN A 24 1.69 1.23 -4.82
N GLY A 25 1.56 0.07 -5.46
CA GLY A 25 2.44 -0.35 -6.55
C GLY A 25 2.46 0.64 -7.73
N LEU A 26 1.33 1.26 -8.07
CA LEU A 26 1.26 2.29 -9.13
C LEU A 26 2.10 3.54 -8.78
N HIS A 27 1.96 4.05 -7.56
CA HIS A 27 2.73 5.21 -7.07
C HIS A 27 4.23 4.89 -7.01
N ASP A 28 4.59 3.74 -6.44
CA ASP A 28 5.99 3.34 -6.27
C ASP A 28 6.69 3.01 -7.61
N ALA A 29 5.95 2.41 -8.55
CA ALA A 29 6.48 2.16 -9.89
C ALA A 29 6.87 3.47 -10.58
N ALA A 30 6.04 4.51 -10.50
CA ALA A 30 6.35 5.82 -11.08
C ALA A 30 7.64 6.41 -10.48
N ASN A 31 7.79 6.36 -9.15
CA ASN A 31 8.99 6.83 -8.45
C ASN A 31 10.25 6.06 -8.88
N SER A 32 10.13 4.75 -9.11
CA SER A 32 11.26 3.86 -9.42
C SER A 32 11.73 3.97 -10.88
N ILE A 33 10.83 4.29 -11.81
CA ILE A 33 11.15 4.30 -13.26
C ILE A 33 11.34 5.70 -13.85
N ALA A 34 11.01 6.77 -13.12
CA ALA A 34 11.05 8.13 -13.62
C ALA A 34 12.43 8.51 -14.22
N THR A 35 13.52 8.10 -13.58
CA THR A 35 14.89 8.42 -14.02
C THR A 35 15.28 7.68 -15.31
N ILE A 36 15.00 6.38 -15.40
CA ILE A 36 15.41 5.56 -16.55
C ILE A 36 14.56 5.84 -17.80
N VAL A 37 13.29 6.21 -17.60
CA VAL A 37 12.38 6.61 -18.67
C VAL A 37 12.68 8.03 -19.16
N SER A 38 12.93 8.99 -18.26
CA SER A 38 13.24 10.38 -18.65
C SER A 38 14.58 10.51 -19.38
N THR A 39 15.58 9.70 -19.00
CA THR A 39 16.87 9.59 -19.69
C THR A 39 16.81 8.76 -20.99
N ARG A 40 15.65 8.17 -21.29
CA ARG A 40 15.39 7.34 -22.49
C ARG A 40 16.26 6.08 -22.58
N VAL A 41 16.76 5.60 -21.46
CA VAL A 41 17.51 4.34 -21.39
C VAL A 41 16.57 3.15 -21.63
N LEU A 42 15.35 3.20 -21.08
CA LEU A 42 14.30 2.19 -21.31
C LEU A 42 13.00 2.83 -21.79
N ARG A 43 12.25 2.09 -22.62
CA ARG A 43 10.87 2.45 -22.94
C ARG A 43 9.97 2.22 -21.72
N PRO A 44 8.90 3.03 -21.54
CA PRO A 44 8.02 2.94 -20.36
C PRO A 44 7.51 1.52 -20.05
N HIS A 45 7.08 0.78 -21.06
CA HIS A 45 6.55 -0.58 -20.87
C HIS A 45 7.57 -1.55 -20.26
N TYR A 46 8.84 -1.49 -20.70
CA TYR A 46 9.89 -2.32 -20.13
C TYR A 46 10.25 -1.88 -18.73
N ALA A 47 10.27 -0.57 -18.48
CA ALA A 47 10.57 -0.05 -17.14
C ALA A 47 9.50 -0.48 -16.12
N VAL A 48 8.21 -0.45 -16.49
CA VAL A 48 7.12 -0.96 -15.65
C VAL A 48 7.25 -2.47 -15.40
N PHE A 49 7.57 -3.26 -16.44
CA PHE A 49 7.78 -4.70 -16.27
C PHE A 49 8.93 -5.00 -15.31
N TRP A 50 10.04 -4.26 -15.44
CA TRP A 50 11.17 -4.35 -14.50
C TRP A 50 10.74 -3.98 -13.08
N ALA A 51 10.05 -2.86 -12.89
CA ALA A 51 9.56 -2.44 -11.57
C ALA A 51 8.67 -3.51 -10.93
N ALA A 52 7.70 -4.04 -11.68
CA ALA A 52 6.81 -5.10 -11.20
C ALA A 52 7.58 -6.37 -10.82
N PHE A 53 8.51 -6.82 -11.65
CA PHE A 53 9.32 -8.02 -11.38
C PHE A 53 10.17 -7.87 -10.12
N PHE A 54 10.89 -6.76 -9.98
CA PHE A 54 11.77 -6.54 -8.82
C PHE A 54 11.00 -6.25 -7.54
N ASN A 55 9.86 -5.55 -7.62
CA ASN A 55 8.99 -5.34 -6.47
C ASN A 55 8.40 -6.68 -5.97
N PHE A 56 7.97 -7.55 -6.90
CA PHE A 56 7.46 -8.87 -6.55
C PHE A 56 8.54 -9.81 -6.01
N ILE A 57 9.73 -9.87 -6.61
CA ILE A 57 10.75 -10.83 -6.17
C ILE A 57 11.43 -10.42 -4.85
N ALA A 58 11.31 -9.16 -4.43
CA ALA A 58 12.00 -8.62 -3.26
C ALA A 58 11.69 -9.40 -1.97
N PHE A 59 10.45 -9.87 -1.76
CA PHE A 59 10.10 -10.59 -0.52
C PHE A 59 10.86 -11.92 -0.34
N LEU A 60 11.42 -12.50 -1.42
CA LEU A 60 12.22 -13.72 -1.34
C LEU A 60 13.60 -13.48 -0.72
N PHE A 61 14.12 -12.25 -0.82
CA PHE A 61 15.46 -11.88 -0.37
C PHE A 61 15.43 -10.94 0.84
N PHE A 62 14.36 -10.14 0.98
CA PHE A 62 14.20 -9.16 2.04
C PHE A 62 13.07 -9.58 2.99
N GLY A 63 13.32 -9.50 4.30
CA GLY A 63 12.30 -9.82 5.32
C GLY A 63 11.21 -8.75 5.44
N LEU A 64 10.08 -9.11 6.02
CA LEU A 64 8.86 -8.29 6.12
C LEU A 64 8.89 -7.24 7.26
N HIS A 65 10.06 -6.67 7.55
CA HIS A 65 10.27 -5.78 8.70
C HIS A 65 9.36 -4.54 8.70
N VAL A 66 9.03 -3.98 7.52
CA VAL A 66 8.12 -2.84 7.41
C VAL A 66 6.69 -3.25 7.80
N ALA A 67 6.23 -4.41 7.33
CA ALA A 67 4.90 -4.92 7.70
C ALA A 67 4.82 -5.23 9.21
N GLU A 68 5.89 -5.76 9.80
CA GLU A 68 5.97 -5.99 11.25
C GLU A 68 5.93 -4.67 12.04
N THR A 69 6.66 -3.66 11.59
CA THR A 69 6.71 -2.35 12.23
C THR A 69 5.36 -1.64 12.13
N VAL A 70 4.70 -1.68 10.97
CA VAL A 70 3.36 -1.10 10.80
C VAL A 70 2.32 -1.87 11.62
N GLY A 71 2.41 -3.20 11.66
CA GLY A 71 1.44 -4.05 12.34
C GLY A 71 1.55 -4.09 13.87
N LYS A 72 2.73 -3.81 14.44
CA LYS A 72 2.97 -3.91 15.91
C LYS A 72 3.72 -2.73 16.52
N GLY A 73 4.45 -1.96 15.72
CA GLY A 73 5.33 -0.89 16.20
C GLY A 73 4.69 0.50 16.26
N ILE A 74 3.56 0.70 15.56
CA ILE A 74 2.91 2.03 15.43
C ILE A 74 1.61 2.11 16.22
N VAL A 75 0.81 1.05 16.24
CA VAL A 75 -0.49 1.00 16.93
C VAL A 75 -0.54 -0.22 17.84
N ASP A 76 -1.17 -0.08 19.01
CA ASP A 76 -1.39 -1.20 19.92
C ASP A 76 -2.29 -2.25 19.24
N ALA A 77 -1.74 -3.44 18.99
CA ALA A 77 -2.46 -4.52 18.32
C ALA A 77 -3.73 -4.96 19.06
N ASN A 78 -3.85 -4.67 20.36
CA ASN A 78 -5.02 -5.04 21.15
C ASN A 78 -6.28 -4.23 20.81
N ILE A 79 -6.13 -3.04 20.21
CA ILE A 79 -7.24 -2.17 19.82
C ILE A 79 -7.55 -2.24 18.32
N VAL A 80 -6.72 -2.91 17.53
CA VAL A 80 -6.91 -3.03 16.08
C VAL A 80 -8.04 -4.02 15.78
N THR A 81 -9.19 -3.49 15.37
CA THR A 81 -10.33 -4.28 14.90
C THR A 81 -10.41 -4.27 13.37
N PRO A 82 -11.18 -5.20 12.75
CA PRO A 82 -11.39 -5.15 11.31
C PRO A 82 -12.00 -3.83 10.81
N ALA A 83 -12.81 -3.17 11.63
CA ALA A 83 -13.37 -1.85 11.28
C ALA A 83 -12.30 -0.75 11.24
N VAL A 84 -11.33 -0.78 12.16
CA VAL A 84 -10.16 0.10 12.17
C VAL A 84 -9.31 -0.12 10.92
N ILE A 85 -9.00 -1.38 10.58
CA ILE A 85 -8.25 -1.70 9.36
C ILE A 85 -8.98 -1.22 8.11
N PHE A 86 -10.29 -1.47 8.03
CA PHE A 86 -11.09 -1.07 6.87
C PHE A 86 -11.12 0.46 6.69
N SER A 87 -11.34 1.20 7.78
CA SER A 87 -11.36 2.67 7.74
C SER A 87 -9.99 3.26 7.42
N ALA A 88 -8.91 2.72 7.99
CA ALA A 88 -7.55 3.13 7.70
C ALA A 88 -7.18 2.90 6.21
N LEU A 89 -7.52 1.74 5.66
CA LEU A 89 -7.32 1.43 4.24
C LEU A 89 -8.11 2.36 3.34
N VAL A 90 -9.40 2.61 3.64
CA VAL A 90 -10.23 3.53 2.84
C VAL A 90 -9.66 4.94 2.88
N GLY A 91 -9.26 5.44 4.05
CA GLY A 91 -8.62 6.76 4.18
C GLY A 91 -7.33 6.87 3.35
N ALA A 92 -6.47 5.85 3.44
CA ALA A 92 -5.23 5.79 2.67
C ALA A 92 -5.47 5.70 1.15
N ILE A 93 -6.44 4.89 0.72
CA ILE A 93 -6.85 4.76 -0.69
C ILE A 93 -7.34 6.11 -1.23
N VAL A 94 -8.24 6.77 -0.50
CA VAL A 94 -8.78 8.07 -0.91
C VAL A 94 -7.64 9.09 -1.07
N TRP A 95 -6.72 9.14 -0.11
CA TRP A 95 -5.56 10.03 -0.20
C TRP A 95 -4.62 9.68 -1.36
N ASN A 96 -4.36 8.40 -1.60
CA ASN A 96 -3.56 7.93 -2.73
C ASN A 96 -4.19 8.31 -4.07
N ILE A 97 -5.51 8.24 -4.21
CA ILE A 97 -6.21 8.66 -5.43
C ILE A 97 -6.13 10.18 -5.60
N VAL A 98 -6.38 10.95 -4.53
CA VAL A 98 -6.30 12.42 -4.57
C VAL A 98 -4.92 12.88 -5.02
N THR A 99 -3.86 12.35 -4.41
CA THR A 99 -2.48 12.71 -4.74
C THR A 99 -2.07 12.25 -6.13
N TRP A 100 -2.54 11.08 -6.57
CA TRP A 100 -2.33 10.61 -7.94
C TRP A 100 -2.95 11.54 -8.98
N VAL A 101 -4.22 11.91 -8.79
CA VAL A 101 -4.93 12.83 -9.70
C VAL A 101 -4.28 14.22 -9.71
N ALA A 102 -3.76 14.68 -8.57
CA ALA A 102 -3.02 15.93 -8.45
C ALA A 102 -1.58 15.86 -8.99
N GLY A 103 -1.06 14.67 -9.36
CA GLY A 103 0.33 14.47 -9.78
C GLY A 103 1.35 14.72 -8.67
N ILE A 104 0.94 14.61 -7.40
CA ILE A 104 1.80 14.86 -6.23
C ILE A 104 2.43 13.53 -5.82
N PRO A 105 3.78 13.42 -5.78
CA PRO A 105 4.43 12.23 -5.24
C PRO A 105 4.13 12.14 -3.74
N SER A 106 3.43 11.08 -3.35
CA SER A 106 3.02 10.82 -1.96
C SER A 106 3.49 9.45 -1.51
N SER A 107 3.70 9.29 -0.20
CA SER A 107 4.05 8.00 0.39
C SER A 107 2.79 7.28 0.87
N SER A 108 2.45 6.14 0.24
CA SER A 108 1.32 5.30 0.67
C SER A 108 1.48 4.78 2.09
N SER A 109 2.70 4.49 2.53
CA SER A 109 2.97 4.04 3.90
C SER A 109 2.58 5.11 4.93
N HIS A 110 2.89 6.38 4.66
CA HIS A 110 2.46 7.50 5.51
C HIS A 110 0.95 7.72 5.44
N ALA A 111 0.34 7.55 4.27
CA ALA A 111 -1.11 7.60 4.12
C ALA A 111 -1.80 6.52 4.97
N LEU A 112 -1.27 5.30 4.98
CA LEU A 112 -1.77 4.20 5.80
C LEU A 112 -1.58 4.44 7.30
N ILE A 113 -0.42 4.93 7.72
CA ILE A 113 -0.15 5.29 9.12
C ILE A 113 -1.10 6.42 9.56
N GLY A 114 -1.27 7.46 8.74
CA GLY A 114 -2.22 8.54 9.00
C GLY A 114 -3.66 8.03 9.10
N GLY A 115 -4.03 7.08 8.23
CA GLY A 115 -5.30 6.37 8.31
C GLY A 115 -5.48 5.61 9.62
N LEU A 116 -4.47 4.86 10.08
CA LEU A 116 -4.51 4.09 11.33
C LEU A 116 -4.55 4.97 12.59
N VAL A 117 -3.87 6.12 12.57
CA VAL A 117 -3.87 7.08 13.70
C VAL A 117 -5.17 7.88 13.77
N GLY A 118 -5.82 8.12 12.63
CA GLY A 118 -7.04 8.91 12.54
C GLY A 118 -8.34 8.14 12.85
N THR A 119 -8.27 6.82 13.03
CA THR A 119 -9.41 5.91 13.24
C THR A 119 -9.56 5.47 14.68
#